data_AF-A0A7N2M3I8-F1
#
_entry.id   AF-A0A7N2M3I8-F1
#
_cell.length_a   1.000
_cell.length_b   1.000
_cell.length_c   1.000
_cell.angle_alpha   90.00
_cell.angle_beta   90.00
_cell.angle_gamma   90.00
#
_symmetry.space_group_name_H-M   'P 1'
#
loop_
_entity.id
_entity.type
_entity.pdbx_description
1 polymer ?
#
loop_
_entity_poly.entity_id
_entity_poly.type
_entity_poly.pdbx_seq_one_letter_code
_entity_poly.pdbx_strand_id
1 'polypeptide(L)'
;MAIARTGVYVDDYLEYANTLPAELQRLLNTIRELDERSQSMMNQTRQQTKYCLGLASQSSKKGNNSNYINNNNNNNNSNNYNYSNYNNSNGNEEDDAAFEKMRKDIEVNQDNALSLCTEKVLLAQQAYDLQIHQMRKVAEILRSHSEILCITNAANEQYLA
;
A
#
# COMPACT_ATOMS: atom_id res chain seq x y z
N MET A 1 -36.58 -38.13 16.25
CA MET A 1 -35.73 -38.79 15.25
C MET A 1 -34.69 -37.79 14.74
N ALA A 2 -33.65 -37.51 15.52
CA ALA A 2 -32.73 -36.36 15.32
C ALA A 2 -31.29 -36.72 14.86
N ILE A 3 -30.96 -38.01 14.79
CA ILE A 3 -29.59 -38.50 14.56
C ILE A 3 -29.15 -38.46 13.07
N ALA A 4 -30.09 -38.29 12.13
CA ALA A 4 -29.76 -38.21 10.70
C ALA A 4 -29.24 -36.83 10.25
N ARG A 5 -29.28 -35.79 11.11
CA ARG A 5 -28.90 -34.42 10.70
C ARG A 5 -27.43 -34.09 10.90
N THR A 6 -26.71 -34.72 11.82
CA THR A 6 -25.31 -34.36 12.11
C THR A 6 -24.31 -34.76 11.02
N GLY A 7 -24.55 -35.86 10.30
CA GLY A 7 -23.70 -36.28 9.18
C GLY A 7 -23.71 -35.27 8.03
N VAL A 8 -24.89 -34.78 7.66
CA VAL A 8 -25.08 -33.79 6.58
C VAL A 8 -24.38 -32.47 6.91
N TYR A 9 -24.45 -31.99 8.15
CA TYR A 9 -23.76 -30.76 8.56
C TYR A 9 -22.22 -30.89 8.56
N VAL A 10 -21.69 -32.07 8.86
CA VAL A 10 -20.24 -32.32 8.84
C VAL A 10 -19.74 -32.47 7.40
N ASP A 11 -20.49 -33.14 6.53
CA ASP A 11 -20.15 -33.28 5.12
C ASP A 11 -20.18 -31.92 4.40
N ASP A 12 -21.20 -31.08 4.63
CA ASP A 12 -21.26 -29.70 4.10
C ASP A 12 -20.09 -28.84 4.61
N TYR A 13 -19.68 -29.04 5.87
CA TYR A 13 -18.51 -28.37 6.44
C TYR A 13 -17.21 -28.87 5.79
N LEU A 14 -17.06 -30.17 5.58
CA LEU A 14 -15.88 -30.77 4.96
C LEU A 14 -15.74 -30.34 3.50
N GLU A 15 -16.83 -30.30 2.74
CA GLU A 15 -16.83 -29.82 1.36
C GLU A 15 -16.36 -28.36 1.28
N TYR A 16 -16.85 -27.50 2.16
CA TYR A 16 -16.40 -26.11 2.27
C TYR A 16 -14.96 -25.96 2.80
N ALA A 17 -14.55 -26.78 3.77
CA ALA A 17 -13.20 -26.78 4.31
C ALA A 17 -12.16 -27.24 3.28
N ASN A 18 -12.55 -28.09 2.33
CA ASN A 18 -11.66 -28.58 1.28
C ASN A 18 -11.31 -27.51 0.23
N THR A 19 -12.18 -26.53 -0.02
CA THR A 19 -11.89 -25.44 -0.98
C THR A 19 -11.11 -24.28 -0.34
N LEU A 20 -11.15 -24.16 0.98
CA LEU A 20 -10.56 -23.05 1.75
C LEU A 20 -9.03 -22.92 1.56
N PRO A 21 -8.19 -23.97 1.70
CA PRO A 21 -6.75 -23.83 1.56
C PRO A 21 -6.35 -23.25 0.20
N ALA A 22 -7.04 -23.66 -0.87
CA ALA A 22 -6.80 -23.17 -2.22
C ALA A 22 -7.16 -21.69 -2.36
N GLU A 23 -8.27 -21.25 -1.76
CA GLU A 23 -8.69 -19.85 -1.80
C GLU A 23 -7.77 -18.94 -0.98
N LEU A 24 -7.35 -19.37 0.22
CA LEU A 24 -6.35 -18.65 1.03
C LEU A 24 -5.02 -18.54 0.29
N GLN A 25 -4.55 -19.64 -0.30
CA GLN A 25 -3.30 -19.63 -1.08
C GLN A 25 -3.38 -18.64 -2.24
N ARG A 26 -4.52 -18.58 -2.94
CA ARG A 26 -4.74 -17.62 -4.02
C ARG A 26 -4.66 -16.19 -3.49
N LEU A 27 -5.37 -15.86 -2.42
CA LEU A 27 -5.36 -14.51 -1.83
C LEU A 27 -3.96 -14.09 -1.39
N LEU A 28 -3.24 -14.97 -0.68
CA LEU A 28 -1.88 -14.69 -0.22
C LEU A 28 -0.89 -14.50 -1.36
N ASN A 29 -1.01 -15.29 -2.43
CA ASN A 29 -0.19 -15.13 -3.63
C ASN A 29 -0.45 -13.76 -4.28
N THR A 30 -1.71 -13.36 -4.42
CA THR A 30 -2.07 -12.05 -4.98
C THR A 30 -1.58 -10.89 -4.10
N ILE A 31 -1.72 -10.99 -2.77
CA ILE A 31 -1.19 -9.99 -1.84
C ILE A 31 0.32 -9.82 -2.03
N ARG A 32 1.07 -10.92 -2.16
CA ARG A 32 2.51 -10.89 -2.37
C ARG A 32 2.88 -10.21 -3.70
N GLU A 33 2.18 -10.54 -4.78
CA GLU A 33 2.42 -9.92 -6.09
C GLU A 33 2.13 -8.41 -6.07
N LEU A 34 1.04 -7.98 -5.44
CA LEU A 34 0.70 -6.56 -5.28
C LEU A 34 1.74 -5.84 -4.41
N ASP A 35 2.26 -6.49 -3.37
CA ASP A 35 3.30 -5.90 -2.51
C ASP A 35 4.61 -5.71 -3.27
N GLU A 36 5.07 -6.71 -4.02
CA GLU A 36 6.25 -6.61 -4.89
C GLU A 36 6.10 -5.49 -5.93
N ARG A 37 4.93 -5.42 -6.59
CA ARG A 37 4.63 -4.39 -7.60
C ARG A 37 4.58 -2.98 -7.01
N SER A 38 3.90 -2.81 -5.88
CA SER A 38 3.80 -1.51 -5.21
C SER A 38 5.15 -1.01 -4.67
N GLN A 39 5.97 -1.92 -4.12
CA GLN A 39 7.34 -1.61 -3.70
C GLN A 39 8.22 -1.13 -4.85
N SER A 40 8.20 -1.86 -5.98
CA SER A 40 8.95 -1.47 -7.17
C SER A 40 8.55 -0.07 -7.66
N MET A 41 7.25 0.20 -7.72
CA MET A 41 6.70 1.50 -8.10
C MET A 41 7.12 2.61 -7.14
N MET A 42 7.02 2.40 -5.82
CA MET A 42 7.47 3.37 -4.82
C MET A 42 8.97 3.67 -4.94
N ASN A 43 9.79 2.66 -5.22
CA ASN A 43 11.22 2.85 -5.42
C ASN A 43 11.52 3.66 -6.67
N GLN A 44 10.85 3.37 -7.79
CA GLN A 44 10.96 4.15 -9.02
C GLN A 44 10.55 5.62 -8.79
N THR A 45 9.37 5.83 -8.20
CA THR A 45 8.86 7.17 -7.87
C THR A 45 9.82 7.92 -6.97
N ARG A 46 10.37 7.27 -5.93
CA ARG A 46 11.37 7.87 -5.03
C ARG A 46 12.60 8.37 -5.78
N GLN A 47 13.08 7.62 -6.77
CA GLN A 47 14.25 8.02 -7.57
C GLN A 47 13.90 9.16 -8.52
N GLN A 48 12.72 9.14 -9.16
CA GLN A 48 12.22 10.25 -9.98
C GLN A 48 12.07 11.54 -9.14
N THR A 49 11.50 11.45 -7.94
CA THR A 49 11.39 12.59 -7.02
C THR A 49 12.75 13.16 -6.65
N LYS A 50 13.75 12.32 -6.34
CA LYS A 50 15.12 12.78 -6.07
C LYS A 50 15.74 13.49 -7.26
N TYR A 51 15.51 12.99 -8.46
CA TYR A 51 16.01 13.61 -9.69
C TYR A 51 15.39 15.00 -9.89
N CYS A 52 14.07 15.14 -9.75
CA CYS A 52 13.38 16.44 -9.82
C CYS A 52 13.93 17.45 -8.79
N LEU A 53 14.13 17.02 -7.54
CA LEU A 53 14.67 17.87 -6.48
C LEU A 53 16.16 18.22 -6.70
N GLY A 54 16.94 17.28 -7.22
CA GLY A 54 18.36 17.46 -7.51
C GLY A 54 18.59 18.50 -8.62
N LEU A 55 17.77 18.49 -9.67
CA LEU A 55 17.83 19.48 -10.73
C LEU A 55 17.41 20.89 -10.27
N ALA A 56 16.38 20.99 -9.42
CA ALA A 56 15.92 22.27 -8.85
C ALA A 56 17.02 23.00 -8.04
N SER A 57 17.99 22.25 -7.50
CA SER A 57 19.12 22.81 -6.75
C SER A 57 20.23 23.42 -7.63
N GLN A 58 20.35 22.99 -8.90
CA GLN A 58 21.37 23.50 -9.83
C GLN A 58 20.94 24.78 -10.53
N SER A 59 19.64 24.93 -10.81
CA SER A 59 19.06 26.16 -11.36
C SER A 59 19.17 27.35 -10.40
N SER A 60 19.45 27.12 -9.12
CA SER A 60 19.59 28.16 -8.09
C SER A 60 21.02 28.66 -7.85
N LYS A 61 22.05 28.05 -8.47
CA LYS A 61 23.47 28.38 -8.21
C LYS A 61 24.25 28.67 -9.50
N LYS A 62 23.94 29.77 -10.18
CA LYS A 62 24.84 30.33 -11.20
C LYS A 62 24.99 31.85 -11.06
N GLY A 63 25.44 32.28 -9.88
CA GLY A 63 26.02 33.61 -9.67
C GLY A 63 27.51 33.56 -9.96
N ASN A 64 27.92 33.99 -11.16
CA ASN A 64 29.31 34.17 -11.55
C ASN A 64 30.00 35.17 -10.61
N ASN A 65 30.79 34.68 -9.66
CA ASN A 65 31.71 35.53 -8.89
C ASN A 65 32.97 35.76 -9.73
N SER A 66 32.87 36.65 -10.73
CA SER A 66 34.02 37.10 -11.50
C SER A 66 34.82 38.08 -10.67
N ASN A 67 35.99 37.64 -10.23
CA ASN A 67 37.06 38.47 -9.69
C ASN A 67 37.25 39.73 -10.54
N TYR A 68 37.00 40.91 -9.96
CA TYR A 68 37.72 42.12 -10.31
C TYR A 68 38.32 42.70 -9.04
N ILE A 69 39.60 42.39 -8.86
CA ILE A 69 40.51 43.16 -8.01
C ILE A 69 40.61 44.55 -8.64
N ASN A 70 40.18 45.60 -7.94
CA ASN A 70 40.62 46.96 -8.25
C ASN A 70 40.92 47.71 -6.95
N ASN A 71 42.22 47.93 -6.73
CA ASN A 71 42.74 48.90 -5.77
C ASN A 71 42.49 50.30 -6.33
N ASN A 72 41.64 51.11 -5.69
CA ASN A 72 41.93 52.53 -5.39
C ASN A 72 40.73 53.29 -4.79
N ASN A 73 41.04 54.01 -3.71
CA ASN A 73 40.60 55.35 -3.33
C ASN A 73 39.12 55.66 -3.00
N ASN A 74 38.97 56.14 -1.76
CA ASN A 74 38.05 57.16 -1.27
C ASN A 74 37.37 58.00 -2.38
N ASN A 75 36.04 58.02 -2.45
CA ASN A 75 35.18 59.08 -1.92
C ASN A 75 33.71 58.91 -2.37
N ASN A 76 32.80 59.25 -1.46
CA ASN A 76 31.41 59.71 -1.63
C ASN A 76 30.37 58.97 -2.50
N ASN A 77 29.29 58.61 -1.81
CA ASN A 77 27.89 58.54 -2.23
C ASN A 77 27.59 57.78 -3.54
N SER A 78 27.35 56.47 -3.42
CA SER A 78 26.76 55.66 -4.48
C SER A 78 25.31 55.32 -4.10
N ASN A 79 24.35 56.03 -4.71
CA ASN A 79 22.95 55.62 -4.71
C ASN A 79 22.84 54.31 -5.47
N ASN A 80 22.65 53.22 -4.71
CA ASN A 80 22.49 51.88 -5.23
C ASN A 80 21.07 51.72 -5.81
N TYR A 81 20.92 52.03 -7.10
CA TYR A 81 19.76 51.57 -7.86
C TYR A 81 20.01 50.13 -8.27
N ASN A 82 19.33 49.23 -7.56
CA ASN A 82 19.25 47.80 -7.89
C ASN A 82 18.58 47.66 -9.28
N TYR A 83 19.38 47.51 -10.33
CA TYR A 83 18.87 47.02 -11.60
C TYR A 83 18.61 45.52 -11.44
N SER A 84 17.32 45.17 -11.34
CA SER A 84 16.86 43.80 -11.38
C SER A 84 17.29 43.18 -12.71
N ASN A 85 18.30 42.33 -12.64
CA ASN A 85 18.81 41.59 -13.78
C ASN A 85 17.85 40.42 -14.09
N TYR A 86 16.88 40.66 -14.97
CA TYR A 86 16.10 39.58 -15.59
C TYR A 86 16.95 38.91 -16.67
N ASN A 87 17.80 37.98 -16.24
CA ASN A 87 18.54 37.14 -17.18
C ASN A 87 17.64 36.01 -17.72
N ASN A 88 17.07 36.31 -18.89
CA ASN A 88 17.01 35.46 -20.09
C ASN A 88 16.81 33.95 -19.87
N SER A 89 15.54 33.58 -19.71
CA SER A 89 14.96 32.31 -20.12
C SER A 89 15.21 32.10 -21.62
N ASN A 90 16.00 31.10 -22.01
CA ASN A 90 16.01 30.57 -23.39
C ASN A 90 16.63 29.16 -23.51
N GLY A 91 16.91 28.48 -22.38
CA GLY A 91 17.30 27.06 -22.35
C GLY A 91 16.31 26.17 -21.59
N ASN A 92 15.16 26.72 -21.17
CA ASN A 92 14.32 26.12 -20.13
C ASN A 92 13.05 25.46 -20.65
N GLU A 93 12.56 25.72 -21.87
CA GLU A 93 11.21 25.25 -22.26
C GLU A 93 11.12 23.72 -22.45
N GLU A 94 12.12 23.09 -23.07
CA GLU A 94 12.15 21.62 -23.21
C GLU A 94 12.43 20.93 -21.87
N ASP A 95 13.32 21.50 -21.06
CA ASP A 95 13.64 21.00 -19.72
C ASP A 95 12.45 21.21 -18.75
N ASP A 96 11.70 22.30 -18.87
CA ASP A 96 10.49 22.59 -18.10
C ASP A 96 9.34 21.68 -18.54
N ALA A 97 9.19 21.41 -19.85
CA ALA A 97 8.21 20.45 -20.36
C ALA A 97 8.53 19.01 -19.91
N ALA A 98 9.80 18.61 -19.94
CA ALA A 98 10.26 17.32 -19.44
C ALA A 98 10.09 17.20 -17.92
N PHE A 99 10.35 18.28 -17.19
CA PHE A 99 10.15 18.36 -15.75
C PHE A 99 8.66 18.26 -15.38
N GLU A 100 7.80 19.01 -16.07
CA GLU A 100 6.35 18.98 -15.86
C GLU A 100 5.77 17.61 -16.18
N LYS A 101 6.24 16.99 -17.26
CA LYS A 101 5.89 15.60 -17.59
C LYS A 101 6.31 14.64 -16.48
N MET A 102 7.55 14.76 -15.99
CA MET A 102 8.03 13.91 -14.90
C MET A 102 7.25 14.11 -13.61
N ARG A 103 6.82 15.34 -13.30
CA ARG A 103 5.97 15.63 -12.13
C ARG A 103 4.62 14.93 -12.25
N LYS A 104 3.97 14.99 -13.41
CA LYS A 104 2.73 14.25 -13.68
C LYS A 104 2.91 12.74 -13.59
N ASP A 105 4.00 12.22 -14.14
CA ASP A 105 4.33 10.79 -14.06
C ASP A 105 4.53 10.34 -12.59
N ILE A 106 5.15 11.20 -11.75
CA ILE A 106 5.29 10.97 -10.30
C ILE A 106 3.91 10.94 -9.61
N GLU A 107 3.05 11.93 -9.87
CA GLU A 107 1.71 12.00 -9.28
C GLU A 107 0.89 10.75 -9.63
N VAL A 108 0.84 10.38 -10.91
CA VAL A 108 0.14 9.17 -11.38
C VAL A 108 0.71 7.90 -10.74
N ASN A 109 2.03 7.78 -10.63
CA ASN A 109 2.64 6.61 -10.00
C ASN A 109 2.37 6.55 -8.49
N GLN A 110 2.23 7.69 -7.82
CA GLN A 110 1.85 7.73 -6.40
C GLN A 110 0.41 7.24 -6.21
N ASP A 111 -0.52 7.72 -7.05
CA ASP A 111 -1.92 7.29 -7.01
C ASP A 111 -2.06 5.79 -7.32
N ASN A 112 -1.32 5.30 -8.31
CA ASN A 112 -1.29 3.87 -8.64
C ASN A 112 -0.71 3.03 -7.50
N ALA A 113 0.39 3.47 -6.87
CA ALA A 113 0.97 2.77 -5.73
C ALA A 113 0.01 2.75 -4.53
N LEU A 114 -0.72 3.85 -4.29
CA LEU A 114 -1.74 3.92 -3.27
C LEU A 114 -2.88 2.94 -3.55
N SER A 115 -3.38 2.89 -4.79
CA SER A 115 -4.44 1.96 -5.20
C SER A 115 -4.04 0.49 -4.97
N LEU A 116 -2.83 0.10 -5.36
CA LEU A 116 -2.29 -1.26 -5.09
C LEU A 116 -2.16 -1.52 -3.59
N CYS A 117 -1.73 -0.53 -2.81
CA CYS A 117 -1.65 -0.63 -1.36
C CYS A 117 -3.02 -0.72 -0.69
N THR A 118 -4.06 -0.14 -1.25
CA THR A 118 -5.43 -0.31 -0.77
C THR A 118 -5.93 -1.71 -1.08
N GLU A 119 -5.73 -2.19 -2.30
CA GLU A 119 -6.18 -3.52 -2.73
C GLU A 119 -5.53 -4.63 -1.89
N LYS A 120 -4.24 -4.55 -1.59
CA LYS A 120 -3.58 -5.55 -0.72
C LYS A 120 -4.18 -5.60 0.69
N VAL A 121 -4.59 -4.45 1.23
CA VAL A 121 -5.23 -4.39 2.57
C VAL A 121 -6.60 -5.06 2.52
N LEU A 122 -7.38 -4.79 1.46
CA LEU A 122 -8.69 -5.41 1.27
C LEU A 122 -8.58 -6.94 1.09
N LEU A 123 -7.60 -7.41 0.32
CA LEU A 123 -7.36 -8.86 0.16
C LEU A 123 -6.90 -9.51 1.47
N ALA A 124 -6.05 -8.83 2.25
CA ALA A 124 -5.64 -9.32 3.57
C ALA A 124 -6.85 -9.43 4.51
N GLN A 125 -7.72 -8.42 4.50
CA GLN A 125 -8.95 -8.43 5.28
C GLN A 125 -9.88 -9.58 4.84
N GLN A 126 -10.04 -9.80 3.54
CA GLN A 126 -10.80 -10.93 3.01
C GLN A 126 -10.25 -12.28 3.51
N ALA A 127 -8.93 -12.46 3.52
CA ALA A 127 -8.31 -13.67 4.03
C ALA A 127 -8.58 -13.87 5.54
N TYR A 128 -8.52 -12.80 6.34
CA TYR A 128 -8.86 -12.85 7.76
C TYR A 128 -10.32 -13.20 8.01
N ASP A 129 -11.25 -12.58 7.28
CA ASP A 129 -12.69 -12.84 7.40
C ASP A 129 -13.01 -14.30 7.08
N LEU A 130 -12.38 -14.84 6.04
CA LEU A 130 -12.50 -16.25 5.65
C LEU A 130 -12.04 -17.19 6.78
N GLN A 131 -10.91 -16.86 7.43
CA GLN A 131 -10.38 -17.63 8.55
C GLN A 131 -11.27 -17.52 9.80
N ILE A 132 -11.78 -16.34 10.12
CA ILE A 132 -12.70 -16.11 11.24
C ILE A 132 -14.00 -16.89 11.04
N HIS A 133 -14.54 -16.86 9.83
CA HIS A 133 -15.75 -17.61 9.49
C HIS A 133 -15.56 -19.12 9.72
N GLN A 134 -14.39 -19.67 9.36
CA GLN A 134 -14.06 -21.07 9.60
C GLN A 134 -13.99 -21.41 11.10
N MET A 135 -13.32 -20.58 11.89
CA MET A 135 -13.26 -20.76 13.35
C MET A 135 -14.65 -20.78 13.99
N ARG A 136 -15.57 -19.92 13.50
CA ARG A 136 -16.96 -19.89 13.98
C ARG A 136 -17.71 -21.18 13.65
N LYS A 137 -17.61 -21.68 12.41
CA LYS A 137 -18.26 -22.94 12.02
C LYS A 137 -17.77 -24.12 12.84
N VAL A 138 -16.46 -24.24 13.09
CA VAL A 138 -15.92 -25.29 13.97
C VAL A 138 -16.48 -25.18 15.38
N ALA A 139 -16.53 -23.96 15.93
CA ALA A 139 -17.07 -23.73 17.27
C ALA A 139 -18.56 -24.13 17.38
N GLU A 140 -19.36 -23.84 16.35
CA GLU A 140 -20.77 -24.26 16.29
C GLU A 140 -20.92 -25.78 16.24
N ILE A 141 -20.09 -26.47 15.44
CA ILE A 141 -20.09 -27.94 15.36
C ILE A 141 -19.76 -28.54 16.74
N LEU A 142 -18.68 -28.07 17.38
CA LEU A 142 -18.28 -28.56 18.70
C LEU A 142 -19.36 -28.33 19.77
N ARG A 143 -20.01 -27.15 19.73
CA ARG A 143 -21.13 -26.84 20.61
C ARG A 143 -22.29 -27.81 20.41
N SER A 144 -22.70 -28.03 19.17
CA SER A 144 -23.81 -28.95 18.86
C SER A 144 -23.53 -30.38 19.31
N HIS A 145 -22.27 -30.84 19.15
CA HIS A 145 -21.85 -32.16 19.59
C HIS A 145 -21.91 -32.30 21.11
N SER A 146 -21.45 -31.28 21.85
CA SER A 146 -21.53 -31.24 23.31
C SER A 146 -22.98 -31.31 23.82
N GLU A 147 -23.89 -30.56 23.18
CA GLU A 147 -25.33 -30.57 23.52
C GLU A 147 -25.94 -31.97 23.32
N ILE A 148 -25.59 -32.67 22.23
CA ILE A 148 -26.07 -34.03 21.95
C ILE A 148 -25.56 -35.04 22.98
N LEU A 149 -24.28 -34.98 23.36
CA LEU A 149 -23.71 -35.87 24.36
C LEU A 149 -24.40 -35.69 25.72
N CYS A 150 -24.67 -34.44 26.11
CA CYS A 150 -25.37 -34.13 27.36
C CYS A 150 -26.76 -34.78 27.40
N ILE A 151 -27.55 -34.62 26.33
CA ILE A 151 -28.88 -35.23 26.20
C ILE A 151 -28.80 -36.76 26.27
N THR A 152 -27.81 -37.35 25.60
CA THR A 152 -27.62 -38.80 25.55
C THR A 152 -27.29 -39.36 26.94
N ASN A 153 -26.41 -38.70 27.69
CA ASN A 153 -26.07 -39.10 29.05
C ASN A 153 -27.28 -38.97 29.99
N ALA A 154 -28.02 -37.86 29.91
CA ALA A 154 -29.23 -37.67 30.71
C ALA A 154 -30.31 -38.73 30.40
N ALA A 155 -30.47 -39.13 29.14
CA ALA A 155 -31.38 -40.20 28.76
C ALA A 155 -30.94 -41.57 29.28
N ASN A 156 -29.63 -41.86 29.28
CA ASN A 156 -29.09 -43.11 29.82
C ASN A 156 -29.29 -43.21 31.34
N GLU A 157 -29.11 -42.12 32.08
CA GLU A 157 -29.35 -42.10 33.53
C GLU A 157 -30.81 -42.39 33.89
N GLN A 158 -31.78 -41.93 33.07
CA GLN A 158 -33.20 -42.24 33.27
C GLN A 158 -33.58 -43.69 32.98
N TYR A 159 -32.81 -44.41 32.16
CA TYR A 159 -33.06 -45.82 31.83
C TYR A 159 -32.39 -46.80 32.81
N LEU A 160 -31.44 -46.31 33.62
CA LEU A 160 -30.70 -47.09 34.62
C LEU A 160 -31.24 -46.91 36.05
N ALA A 161 -32.22 -46.03 36.25
CA ALA A 161 -32.93 -45.77 37.52
C ALA A 161 -34.32 -46.44 37.53
#